data_AF-A0A3L7XV68-F1
#
_entry.id   AF-A0A3L7XV68-F1
#
_cell.length_a   1.000
_cell.length_b   1.000
_cell.length_c   1.000
_cell.angle_alpha   90.00
_cell.angle_beta   90.00
_cell.angle_gamma   90.00
#
_symmetry.space_group_name_H-M   'P 1'
#
loop_
_entity.id
_entity.type
_entity.pdbx_description
1 polymer ?
#
loop_
_entity_poly.entity_id
_entity_poly.type
_entity_poly.pdbx_seq_one_letter_code
_entity_poly.pdbx_strand_id
1 'polypeptide(L)'
;MITTRAKHPFSKVRLRVIALLATVLLAGCSPATPTVWPAATLHDGKILIASSQAVFAIDAASGAQVWRFPLESNSDLQAFETAPAVNANRITVASGKKLVVALDPATGVEAWRYTDPNQLTKIASVSLSAADGRSYAAIGNTLRALDNQNGTVLWQFTGGDEFWGAPATSNATIYVPNMDHKLSALDAETGALRWERSFPGALAATPALADAALYVGTLSRSLYAVNTSNGEDIWVHETQGFVWGTPLVTADRIYFGDLDGVVYCVNRSSGSEIWRATSSGSVRGTPALDGDKLFVVTDNGFVHAFNAGSGTPAWQLELDPKNAERLLDSPIAANGLLYISAYNGEHLLYALLQDSGTTSWFFPPLTE
;
A
#
# COMPACT_ATOMS: atom_id res chain seq x y z
N MET A 1 -84.45 19.82 37.06
CA MET A 1 -83.98 19.01 35.91
C MET A 1 -82.47 18.84 36.04
N ILE A 2 -82.05 17.59 36.30
CA ILE A 2 -80.83 16.93 35.78
C ILE A 2 -79.46 17.55 36.15
N THR A 3 -78.91 17.07 37.29
CA THR A 3 -77.56 16.48 37.53
C THR A 3 -76.60 16.36 36.33
N THR A 4 -75.25 16.42 36.34
CA THR A 4 -74.16 16.44 37.35
C THR A 4 -72.81 16.49 36.59
N ARG A 5 -71.76 17.01 37.25
CA ARG A 5 -70.33 16.58 37.29
C ARG A 5 -69.45 16.49 36.02
N ALA A 6 -68.43 17.37 36.02
CA ALA A 6 -67.00 17.13 36.26
C ALA A 6 -66.19 16.03 35.50
N LYS A 7 -65.13 16.54 34.84
CA LYS A 7 -63.71 16.10 34.75
C LYS A 7 -63.34 14.65 34.33
N HIS A 8 -62.66 14.63 33.17
CA HIS A 8 -61.65 13.70 32.62
C HIS A 8 -61.98 12.21 32.50
N PRO A 9 -61.65 11.64 31.32
CA PRO A 9 -60.72 10.52 31.32
C PRO A 9 -59.67 10.55 30.20
N PHE A 10 -58.57 9.84 30.48
CA PHE A 10 -57.53 9.38 29.56
C PHE A 10 -58.04 8.32 28.57
N SER A 11 -57.54 8.31 27.32
CA SER A 11 -57.20 7.04 26.61
C SER A 11 -56.30 7.22 25.37
N LYS A 12 -55.04 6.82 25.54
CA LYS A 12 -54.12 6.05 24.68
C LYS A 12 -54.24 6.07 23.12
N VAL A 13 -53.13 6.54 22.53
CA VAL A 13 -52.29 5.95 21.45
C VAL A 13 -52.87 5.84 20.03
N ARG A 14 -52.31 6.64 19.11
CA ARG A 14 -51.78 6.21 17.79
C ARG A 14 -50.84 7.29 17.20
N LEU A 15 -49.60 6.85 16.91
CA LEU A 15 -48.66 7.26 15.84
C LEU A 15 -49.04 8.52 15.02
N ARG A 16 -48.16 9.50 14.76
CA ARG A 16 -46.88 9.37 14.04
C ARG A 16 -45.92 10.54 14.37
N VAL A 17 -44.65 10.17 14.48
CA VAL A 17 -43.47 11.03 14.65
C VAL A 17 -43.30 11.95 13.44
N ILE A 18 -43.19 13.27 13.67
CA ILE A 18 -42.62 14.21 12.71
C ILE A 18 -41.31 14.70 13.32
N ALA A 19 -40.24 13.96 13.04
CA ALA A 19 -38.86 14.42 13.12
C ALA A 19 -38.32 14.20 11.70
N LEU A 20 -38.32 15.25 10.89
CA LEU A 20 -37.66 15.25 9.59
C LEU A 20 -36.74 16.46 9.54
N LEU A 21 -35.53 16.23 9.04
CA LEU A 21 -34.41 17.15 8.87
C LEU A 21 -33.45 17.31 10.06
N ALA A 22 -32.83 16.19 10.46
CA ALA A 22 -31.48 16.18 11.04
C ALA A 22 -30.82 14.80 10.85
N THR A 23 -30.73 14.31 9.61
CA THR A 23 -29.96 13.09 9.28
C THR A 23 -29.30 13.24 7.91
N VAL A 24 -28.24 14.03 7.84
CA VAL A 24 -27.18 13.90 6.83
C VAL A 24 -25.88 14.14 7.58
N LEU A 25 -24.88 13.27 7.34
CA LEU A 25 -23.55 13.23 7.98
C LEU A 25 -23.43 12.40 9.27
N LEU A 26 -23.92 11.16 9.24
CA LEU A 26 -23.11 10.05 9.74
C LEU A 26 -22.69 9.25 8.52
N ALA A 27 -21.65 9.73 7.84
CA ALA A 27 -20.84 8.83 7.02
C ALA A 27 -20.30 7.80 8.00
N GLY A 28 -20.91 6.61 7.99
CA GLY A 28 -20.43 5.48 8.74
C GLY A 28 -19.00 5.24 8.29
N CYS A 29 -18.04 5.51 9.17
CA CYS A 29 -16.80 4.77 9.17
C CYS A 29 -17.22 3.31 9.43
N SER A 30 -17.53 2.57 8.37
CA SER A 30 -17.26 1.14 8.40
C SER A 30 -15.82 1.02 8.88
N PRO A 31 -15.50 0.13 9.85
CA PRO A 31 -14.11 -0.15 10.15
C PRO A 31 -13.50 -0.58 8.81
N ALA A 32 -12.68 0.31 8.23
CA ALA A 32 -11.91 -0.03 7.06
C ALA A 32 -11.07 -1.20 7.52
N THR A 33 -11.37 -2.40 7.02
CA THR A 33 -10.50 -3.53 7.27
C THR A 33 -9.16 -3.13 6.69
N PRO A 34 -8.09 -3.03 7.49
CA PRO A 34 -6.77 -2.78 6.94
C PRO A 34 -6.49 -3.98 6.04
N THR A 35 -6.53 -3.69 4.75
CA THR A 35 -6.14 -4.59 3.67
C THR A 35 -4.93 -3.88 3.13
N VAL A 36 -3.77 -4.35 3.53
CA VAL A 36 -2.60 -4.08 2.71
C VAL A 36 -2.86 -4.83 1.41
N TRP A 37 -2.60 -4.13 0.32
CA TRP A 37 -2.98 -4.59 -1.00
C TRP A 37 -1.82 -5.45 -1.55
N PRO A 38 -2.12 -6.58 -2.20
CA PRO A 38 -1.09 -7.44 -2.75
C PRO A 38 -0.37 -6.75 -3.92
N ALA A 39 0.74 -6.09 -3.60
CA ALA A 39 1.61 -5.52 -4.61
C ALA A 39 2.58 -6.58 -5.14
N ALA A 40 2.92 -6.44 -6.42
CA ALA A 40 3.97 -7.23 -7.03
C ALA A 40 5.35 -6.62 -6.71
N THR A 41 6.38 -7.45 -6.77
CA THR A 41 7.78 -7.01 -6.70
C THR A 41 8.57 -7.64 -7.85
N LEU A 42 9.27 -6.83 -8.63
CA LEU A 42 10.18 -7.32 -9.67
C LEU A 42 11.57 -7.54 -9.08
N HIS A 43 12.10 -8.76 -9.22
CA HIS A 43 13.44 -9.10 -8.77
C HIS A 43 14.06 -10.18 -9.65
N ASP A 44 15.27 -9.94 -10.16
CA ASP A 44 16.05 -10.93 -10.92
C ASP A 44 15.24 -11.62 -12.04
N GLY A 45 14.58 -10.79 -12.86
CA GLY A 45 13.73 -11.25 -13.97
C GLY A 45 12.43 -11.94 -13.56
N LYS A 46 12.07 -11.95 -12.27
CA LYS A 46 10.86 -12.59 -11.76
C LYS A 46 9.91 -11.55 -11.16
N ILE A 47 8.62 -11.69 -11.44
CA ILE A 47 7.56 -10.99 -10.73
C ILE A 47 7.14 -11.85 -9.54
N LEU A 48 7.31 -11.32 -8.34
CA LEU A 48 6.88 -11.90 -7.09
C LEU A 48 5.50 -11.35 -6.74
N ILE A 49 4.52 -12.22 -6.54
CA ILE A 49 3.17 -11.82 -6.09
C ILE A 49 2.75 -12.64 -4.88
N ALA A 50 2.01 -12.01 -3.98
CA ALA A 50 1.34 -12.65 -2.87
C ALA A 50 -0.18 -12.64 -3.12
N SER A 51 -0.85 -13.74 -2.80
CA SER A 51 -2.31 -13.86 -2.82
C SER A 51 -2.81 -14.44 -1.50
N SER A 52 -4.13 -14.45 -1.33
CA SER A 52 -4.76 -15.06 -0.15
C SER A 52 -4.41 -16.53 0.06
N GLN A 53 -3.82 -17.21 -0.94
CA GLN A 53 -3.53 -18.65 -0.86
C GLN A 53 -2.04 -18.98 -1.00
N ALA A 54 -1.26 -18.19 -1.74
CA ALA A 54 0.13 -18.52 -2.01
C ALA A 54 0.97 -17.29 -2.40
N VAL A 55 2.28 -17.46 -2.36
CA VAL A 55 3.28 -16.58 -2.95
C VAL A 55 3.81 -17.24 -4.22
N PHE A 56 3.98 -16.49 -5.29
CA PHE A 56 4.47 -16.98 -6.57
C PHE A 56 5.70 -16.19 -7.01
N ALA A 57 6.64 -16.88 -7.66
CA ALA A 57 7.54 -16.26 -8.61
C ALA A 57 7.12 -16.62 -10.03
N ILE A 58 7.02 -15.61 -10.87
CA ILE A 58 6.59 -15.70 -12.25
C ILE A 58 7.70 -15.13 -13.11
N ASP A 59 8.10 -15.83 -14.17
CA ASP A 59 9.07 -15.30 -15.14
C ASP A 59 8.48 -14.06 -15.80
N ALA A 60 9.17 -12.93 -15.70
CA ALA A 60 8.66 -11.65 -16.15
C ALA A 60 8.55 -11.56 -17.69
N ALA A 61 9.30 -12.37 -18.44
CA ALA A 61 9.22 -12.37 -19.90
C ALA A 61 8.06 -13.22 -20.40
N SER A 62 7.88 -14.43 -19.84
CA SER A 62 6.96 -15.43 -20.38
C SER A 62 5.66 -15.60 -19.60
N GLY A 63 5.57 -15.08 -18.37
CA GLY A 63 4.44 -15.34 -17.47
C GLY A 63 4.41 -16.76 -16.89
N ALA A 64 5.49 -17.54 -17.06
CA ALA A 64 5.54 -18.92 -16.56
C ALA A 64 5.80 -18.93 -15.05
N GLN A 65 5.08 -19.77 -14.31
CA GLN A 65 5.37 -20.00 -12.89
C GLN A 65 6.78 -20.61 -12.76
N VAL A 66 7.65 -19.94 -12.01
CA VAL A 66 8.99 -20.45 -11.66
C VAL A 66 8.88 -21.34 -10.42
N TRP A 67 8.26 -20.81 -9.36
CA TRP A 67 7.97 -21.55 -8.14
C TRP A 67 6.73 -20.97 -7.45
N ARG A 68 6.18 -21.74 -6.50
CA ARG A 68 5.11 -21.30 -5.61
C ARG A 68 5.40 -21.73 -4.18
N PHE A 69 4.94 -20.92 -3.23
CA PHE A 69 4.97 -21.23 -1.81
C PHE A 69 3.59 -20.99 -1.17
N PRO A 70 3.08 -21.93 -0.36
CA PRO A 70 3.59 -23.29 -0.17
C PRO A 70 3.45 -24.14 -1.45
N LEU A 71 4.31 -25.17 -1.60
CA LEU A 71 4.28 -26.06 -2.77
C LEU A 71 2.94 -26.80 -2.89
N GLU A 72 2.34 -27.15 -1.75
CA GLU A 72 0.99 -27.70 -1.63
C GLU A 72 0.13 -26.73 -0.83
N SER A 73 -1.16 -26.66 -1.15
CA SER A 73 -2.09 -25.74 -0.46
C SER A 73 -2.11 -26.05 1.03
N ASN A 74 -1.88 -25.03 1.86
CA ASN A 74 -1.83 -25.18 3.31
C ASN A 74 -2.70 -24.11 3.95
N SER A 75 -3.80 -24.52 4.58
CA SER A 75 -4.73 -23.61 5.25
C SER A 75 -4.07 -22.79 6.34
N ASP A 76 -3.01 -23.27 6.97
CA ASP A 76 -2.36 -22.58 8.10
C ASP A 76 -1.49 -21.41 7.63
N LEU A 77 -1.13 -21.37 6.34
CA LEU A 77 -0.23 -20.36 5.75
C LEU A 77 -0.95 -19.30 4.89
N GLN A 78 -2.28 -19.38 4.76
CA GLN A 78 -3.07 -18.50 3.89
C GLN A 78 -3.07 -17.02 4.33
N ALA A 79 -3.67 -16.17 3.51
CA ALA A 79 -3.81 -14.72 3.63
C ALA A 79 -2.51 -13.94 3.41
N PHE A 80 -1.69 -14.28 2.42
CA PHE A 80 -0.56 -13.43 2.03
C PHE A 80 -1.09 -12.16 1.35
N GLU A 81 -1.24 -11.10 2.13
CA GLU A 81 -1.87 -9.84 1.74
C GLU A 81 -0.84 -8.70 1.65
N THR A 82 0.45 -9.01 1.74
CA THR A 82 1.52 -8.00 1.72
C THR A 82 2.41 -8.20 0.51
N ALA A 83 2.87 -7.08 -0.05
CA ALA A 83 3.88 -7.07 -1.10
C ALA A 83 5.12 -7.85 -0.63
N PRO A 84 5.64 -8.82 -1.42
CA PRO A 84 6.88 -9.49 -1.07
C PRO A 84 8.05 -8.49 -1.01
N ALA A 85 8.67 -8.36 0.16
CA ALA A 85 9.91 -7.61 0.30
C ALA A 85 11.08 -8.49 -0.13
N VAL A 86 12.00 -7.96 -0.94
CA VAL A 86 13.10 -8.74 -1.52
C VAL A 86 14.46 -8.10 -1.29
N ASN A 87 15.46 -8.90 -0.96
CA ASN A 87 16.87 -8.57 -1.07
C ASN A 87 17.60 -9.74 -1.75
N ALA A 88 18.92 -9.62 -1.94
CA ALA A 88 19.70 -10.63 -2.67
C ALA A 88 19.61 -12.05 -2.08
N ASN A 89 19.27 -12.20 -0.81
CA ASN A 89 19.33 -13.47 -0.10
C ASN A 89 17.96 -14.01 0.32
N ARG A 90 16.92 -13.17 0.42
CA ARG A 90 15.61 -13.54 0.96
C ARG A 90 14.48 -12.78 0.29
N ILE A 91 13.34 -13.46 0.22
CA ILE A 91 12.03 -12.85 0.04
C ILE A 91 11.31 -12.96 1.38
N THR A 92 10.80 -11.86 1.92
CA THR A 92 9.97 -11.87 3.12
C THR A 92 8.55 -11.48 2.75
N VAL A 93 7.59 -12.31 3.16
CA VAL A 93 6.16 -12.06 2.96
C VAL A 93 5.46 -12.23 4.30
N ALA A 94 4.52 -11.34 4.58
CA ALA A 94 3.61 -11.50 5.69
C ALA A 94 2.24 -11.99 5.25
N SER A 95 1.62 -12.75 6.14
CA SER A 95 0.26 -13.21 6.05
C SER A 95 -0.62 -12.58 7.14
N GLY A 96 -1.88 -12.29 6.80
CA GLY A 96 -2.94 -11.88 7.72
C GLY A 96 -3.22 -12.87 8.84
N LYS A 97 -2.65 -14.09 8.79
CA LYS A 97 -2.64 -15.09 9.87
C LYS A 97 -1.49 -14.93 10.86
N LYS A 98 -0.90 -13.73 10.94
CA LYS A 98 0.12 -13.37 11.96
C LYS A 98 1.45 -14.08 11.74
N LEU A 99 1.75 -14.38 10.49
CA LEU A 99 2.91 -15.12 10.06
C LEU A 99 3.79 -14.25 9.18
N VAL A 100 5.09 -14.22 9.47
CA VAL A 100 6.11 -13.71 8.57
C VAL A 100 6.93 -14.90 8.10
N VAL A 101 7.04 -15.06 6.79
CA VAL A 101 7.82 -16.15 6.18
C VAL A 101 8.95 -15.54 5.38
N ALA A 102 10.15 -16.10 5.53
CA ALA A 102 11.24 -15.84 4.61
C ALA A 102 11.48 -17.04 3.70
N LEU A 103 11.60 -16.76 2.42
CA LEU A 103 11.79 -17.72 1.35
C LEU A 103 13.15 -17.48 0.69
N ASP A 104 13.75 -18.57 0.21
CA ASP A 104 14.87 -18.51 -0.72
C ASP A 104 14.40 -17.93 -2.07
N PRO A 105 15.04 -16.85 -2.59
CA PRO A 105 14.57 -16.20 -3.81
C PRO A 105 14.59 -17.07 -5.07
N ALA A 106 15.51 -18.03 -5.13
CA ALA A 106 15.69 -18.89 -6.29
C ALA A 106 14.68 -20.03 -6.33
N THR A 107 14.35 -20.60 -5.17
CA THR A 107 13.57 -21.84 -5.07
C THR A 107 12.19 -21.68 -4.45
N GLY A 108 11.93 -20.57 -3.75
CA GLY A 108 10.69 -20.38 -2.98
C GLY A 108 10.59 -21.27 -1.73
N VAL A 109 11.65 -22.01 -1.38
CA VAL A 109 11.69 -22.84 -0.18
C VAL A 109 11.75 -21.96 1.05
N GLU A 110 10.96 -22.31 2.06
CA GLU A 110 10.99 -21.62 3.35
C GLU A 110 12.34 -21.77 4.04
N ALA A 111 12.96 -20.63 4.35
CA ALA A 111 14.17 -20.55 5.15
C ALA A 111 13.85 -20.48 6.64
N TRP A 112 12.87 -19.65 7.02
CA TRP A 112 12.38 -19.52 8.39
C TRP A 112 10.98 -18.93 8.40
N ARG A 113 10.32 -19.07 9.55
CA ARG A 113 9.05 -18.40 9.85
C ARG A 113 9.06 -17.79 11.25
N TYR A 114 8.33 -16.68 11.39
CA TYR A 114 8.02 -16.05 12.67
C TYR A 114 6.50 -15.97 12.83
N THR A 115 5.99 -16.42 13.98
CA THR A 115 4.57 -16.32 14.35
C THR A 115 4.42 -15.36 15.52
N ASP A 116 3.59 -14.34 15.37
CA ASP A 116 3.35 -13.39 16.45
C ASP A 116 2.61 -14.08 17.62
N PRO A 117 3.17 -14.08 18.85
CA PRO A 117 2.49 -14.68 20.00
C PRO A 117 1.24 -13.89 20.43
N ASN A 118 1.18 -12.59 20.12
CA ASN A 118 0.07 -11.72 20.49
C ASN A 118 -1.01 -11.80 19.41
N GLN A 119 -2.00 -12.67 19.64
CA GLN A 119 -3.01 -13.05 18.65
C GLN A 119 -4.09 -11.98 18.32
N LEU A 120 -3.84 -10.70 18.58
CA LEU A 120 -4.91 -9.69 18.61
C LEU A 120 -5.04 -8.81 17.36
N THR A 121 -4.04 -8.76 16.46
CA THR A 121 -4.05 -7.82 15.31
C THR A 121 -3.69 -8.48 13.98
N LYS A 122 -4.07 -7.84 12.86
CA LYS A 122 -3.65 -8.22 11.51
C LYS A 122 -2.23 -7.71 11.23
N ILE A 123 -1.47 -8.42 10.39
CA ILE A 123 -0.20 -7.90 9.86
C ILE A 123 -0.53 -6.89 8.77
N ALA A 124 0.16 -5.75 8.78
CA ALA A 124 -0.03 -4.72 7.79
C ALA A 124 1.08 -4.76 6.75
N SER A 125 2.37 -4.76 7.10
CA SER A 125 3.40 -4.69 6.05
C SER A 125 4.76 -5.28 6.45
N VAL A 126 5.59 -5.53 5.45
CA VAL A 126 6.98 -6.01 5.61
C VAL A 126 7.93 -5.20 4.74
N SER A 127 9.16 -5.01 5.23
CA SER A 127 10.28 -4.54 4.43
C SER A 127 11.55 -5.29 4.80
N LEU A 128 12.58 -5.14 3.97
CA LEU A 128 13.92 -5.66 4.23
C LEU A 128 14.91 -4.50 4.26
N SER A 129 15.96 -4.65 5.04
CA SER A 129 17.20 -3.91 4.81
C SER A 129 18.18 -4.79 4.04
N ALA A 130 18.80 -4.19 3.02
CA ALA A 130 19.80 -4.87 2.21
C ALA A 130 21.16 -5.00 2.91
N ALA A 131 21.46 -4.14 3.89
CA ALA A 131 22.83 -3.97 4.40
C ALA A 131 23.10 -4.62 5.76
N ASP A 132 22.07 -4.85 6.57
CA ASP A 132 22.23 -5.28 7.96
C ASP A 132 21.62 -6.65 8.27
N GLY A 133 21.09 -7.33 7.25
CA GLY A 133 20.54 -8.67 7.39
C GLY A 133 19.33 -8.73 8.31
N ARG A 134 18.48 -7.69 8.32
CA ARG A 134 17.23 -7.65 9.08
C ARG A 134 16.00 -7.60 8.19
N SER A 135 14.95 -8.28 8.65
CA SER A 135 13.60 -8.14 8.13
C SER A 135 12.77 -7.31 9.11
N TYR A 136 12.00 -6.35 8.61
CA TYR A 136 11.15 -5.51 9.43
C TYR A 136 9.69 -5.84 9.17
N ALA A 137 8.98 -6.29 10.20
CA ALA A 137 7.60 -6.68 10.12
C ALA A 137 6.72 -5.78 11.00
N ALA A 138 5.77 -5.10 10.37
CA ALA A 138 4.80 -4.23 11.00
C ALA A 138 3.48 -4.99 11.26
N ILE A 139 3.22 -5.33 12.52
CA ILE A 139 2.06 -6.12 12.94
C ILE A 139 1.22 -5.28 13.91
N GLY A 140 0.01 -4.89 13.49
CA GLY A 140 -0.77 -3.86 14.17
C GLY A 140 0.06 -2.57 14.36
N ASN A 141 0.24 -2.15 15.61
CA ASN A 141 1.04 -0.98 15.99
C ASN A 141 2.45 -1.33 16.45
N THR A 142 2.95 -2.55 16.19
CA THR A 142 4.28 -2.98 16.62
C THR A 142 5.15 -3.35 15.42
N LEU A 143 6.28 -2.66 15.28
CA LEU A 143 7.34 -2.97 14.34
C LEU A 143 8.33 -3.92 15.02
N ARG A 144 8.68 -5.01 14.35
CA ARG A 144 9.69 -5.97 14.81
C ARG A 144 10.84 -6.02 13.82
N ALA A 145 12.05 -5.94 14.34
CA ALA A 145 13.23 -6.34 13.59
C ALA A 145 13.51 -7.81 13.86
N LEU A 146 13.54 -8.58 12.78
CA LEU A 146 13.82 -10.01 12.79
C LEU A 146 15.21 -10.23 12.19
N ASP A 147 15.97 -11.15 12.78
CA ASP A 147 17.19 -11.68 12.18
C ASP A 147 16.83 -12.40 10.86
N ASN A 148 17.39 -11.95 9.74
CA ASN A 148 17.04 -12.48 8.42
C ASN A 148 17.58 -13.90 8.17
N GLN A 149 18.36 -14.48 9.08
CA GLN A 149 18.83 -15.86 9.00
C GLN A 149 17.86 -16.84 9.65
N ASN A 150 17.18 -16.45 10.74
CA ASN A 150 16.41 -17.38 11.57
C ASN A 150 15.06 -16.85 12.06
N GLY A 151 14.70 -15.61 11.76
CA GLY A 151 13.43 -15.00 12.16
C GLY A 151 13.33 -14.62 13.64
N THR A 152 14.43 -14.66 14.41
CA THR A 152 14.40 -14.27 15.82
C THR A 152 14.19 -12.77 15.97
N VAL A 153 13.37 -12.36 16.95
CA VAL A 153 13.14 -10.94 17.23
C VAL A 153 14.39 -10.36 17.88
N LEU A 154 14.99 -9.37 17.23
CA LEU A 154 16.15 -8.63 17.71
C LEU A 154 15.73 -7.46 18.59
N TRP A 155 14.74 -6.71 18.13
CA TRP A 155 14.13 -5.59 18.87
C TRP A 155 12.71 -5.34 18.37
N GLN A 156 11.96 -4.54 19.14
CA GLN A 156 10.61 -4.11 18.79
C GLN A 156 10.41 -2.62 19.11
N PHE A 157 9.55 -1.98 18.32
CA PHE A 157 9.10 -0.61 18.51
C PHE A 157 7.58 -0.54 18.40
N THR A 158 6.93 0.19 19.29
CA THR A 158 5.47 0.32 19.32
C THR A 158 5.07 1.76 19.02
N GLY A 159 4.30 1.95 17.95
CA GLY A 159 3.71 3.24 17.57
C GLY A 159 2.39 3.52 18.30
N GLY A 160 1.82 4.71 18.08
CA GLY A 160 0.55 5.10 18.68
C GLY A 160 -0.67 4.43 18.04
N ASP A 161 -0.59 4.07 16.75
CA ASP A 161 -1.67 3.39 16.01
C ASP A 161 -1.09 2.37 15.00
N GLU A 162 -1.93 1.79 14.14
CA GLU A 162 -1.55 0.78 13.16
C GLU A 162 -0.52 1.28 12.14
N PHE A 163 0.41 0.39 11.76
CA PHE A 163 1.44 0.63 10.76
C PHE A 163 0.98 0.11 9.39
N TRP A 164 0.22 0.88 8.62
CA TRP A 164 -0.27 0.44 7.31
C TRP A 164 0.85 0.36 6.25
N GLY A 165 1.67 1.41 6.16
CA GLY A 165 2.79 1.45 5.24
C GLY A 165 3.99 0.63 5.72
N ALA A 166 4.73 0.01 4.81
CA ALA A 166 6.01 -0.61 5.14
C ALA A 166 7.02 0.48 5.54
N PRO A 167 7.95 0.20 6.47
CA PRO A 167 8.98 1.17 6.81
C PRO A 167 9.98 1.31 5.66
N ALA A 168 10.50 2.53 5.48
CA ALA A 168 11.59 2.81 4.56
C ALA A 168 12.94 2.59 5.27
N THR A 169 13.88 1.92 4.61
CA THR A 169 15.13 1.49 5.25
C THR A 169 16.34 2.17 4.60
N SER A 170 17.23 2.68 5.44
CA SER A 170 18.62 3.02 5.11
C SER A 170 19.53 2.14 5.97
N ASN A 171 20.82 2.04 5.62
CA ASN A 171 21.76 1.14 6.34
C ASN A 171 21.79 1.37 7.87
N ALA A 172 21.51 2.58 8.35
CA ALA A 172 21.59 2.92 9.77
C ALA A 172 20.25 3.38 10.38
N THR A 173 19.20 3.60 9.57
CA THR A 173 17.95 4.19 10.05
C THR A 173 16.74 3.60 9.36
N ILE A 174 15.72 3.30 10.16
CA ILE A 174 14.41 2.84 9.73
C ILE A 174 13.40 3.95 9.92
N TYR A 175 12.66 4.30 8.88
CA TYR A 175 11.64 5.33 8.90
C TYR A 175 10.26 4.70 8.85
N VAL A 176 9.47 4.91 9.89
CA VAL A 176 8.24 4.16 10.15
C VAL A 176 7.04 5.11 10.03
N PRO A 177 6.24 5.03 8.95
CA PRO A 177 5.00 5.79 8.84
C PRO A 177 3.92 5.18 9.74
N ASN A 178 3.06 6.00 10.35
CA ASN A 178 2.00 5.51 11.23
C ASN A 178 0.66 6.24 11.00
N MET A 179 -0.43 5.53 11.27
CA MET A 179 -1.80 6.06 11.21
C MET A 179 -2.11 7.08 12.33
N ASP A 180 -1.27 7.19 13.35
CA ASP A 180 -1.30 8.22 14.41
C ASP A 180 -0.73 9.59 13.98
N HIS A 181 -0.46 9.73 12.68
CA HIS A 181 0.10 10.91 12.03
C HIS A 181 1.58 11.16 12.31
N LYS A 182 2.33 10.15 12.79
CA LYS A 182 3.76 10.30 13.05
C LYS A 182 4.63 9.54 12.06
N LEU A 183 5.78 10.14 11.77
CA LEU A 183 6.93 9.46 11.17
C LEU A 183 8.01 9.34 12.24
N SER A 184 8.37 8.09 12.57
CA SER A 184 9.45 7.81 13.53
C SER A 184 10.70 7.36 12.79
N ALA A 185 11.86 7.92 13.12
CA ALA A 185 13.15 7.42 12.68
C ALA A 185 13.81 6.64 13.80
N LEU A 186 14.13 5.38 13.52
CA LEU A 186 14.70 4.45 14.48
C LEU A 186 16.11 4.06 14.06
N ASP A 187 16.98 3.87 15.03
CA ASP A 187 18.24 3.19 14.82
C ASP A 187 18.01 1.76 14.33
N ALA A 188 18.60 1.39 13.18
CA ALA A 188 18.34 0.09 12.55
C ALA A 188 18.84 -1.11 13.38
N GLU A 189 19.90 -0.90 14.18
CA GLU A 189 20.52 -1.95 14.98
C GLU A 189 19.78 -2.20 16.29
N THR A 190 19.33 -1.14 16.94
CA THR A 190 18.80 -1.18 18.31
C THR A 190 17.30 -0.92 18.42
N GLY A 191 16.68 -0.36 17.38
CA GLY A 191 15.29 0.11 17.41
C GLY A 191 15.09 1.40 18.22
N ALA A 192 16.16 2.03 18.69
CA ALA A 192 16.07 3.25 19.49
C ALA A 192 15.55 4.43 18.65
N LEU A 193 14.59 5.19 19.20
CA LEU A 193 14.07 6.39 18.56
C LEU A 193 15.17 7.45 18.41
N ARG A 194 15.43 7.87 17.17
CA ARG A 194 16.36 8.96 16.83
C ARG A 194 15.64 10.30 16.78
N TRP A 195 14.51 10.34 16.07
CA TRP A 195 13.62 11.50 16.00
C TRP A 195 12.21 11.07 15.65
N GLU A 196 11.24 11.94 15.90
CA GLU A 196 9.84 11.75 15.55
C GLU A 196 9.25 13.08 15.04
N ARG A 197 8.42 13.01 14.00
CA ARG A 197 7.74 14.16 13.40
C ARG A 197 6.24 13.89 13.29
N SER A 198 5.41 14.81 13.80
CA SER A 198 3.96 14.78 13.63
C SER A 198 3.49 15.52 12.38
N PHE A 199 2.50 14.96 11.69
CA PHE A 199 1.86 15.52 10.50
C PHE A 199 0.41 15.92 10.82
N PRO A 200 -0.22 16.79 10.00
CA PRO A 200 -1.64 17.08 10.15
C PRO A 200 -2.58 15.90 9.81
N GLY A 201 -2.07 14.84 9.19
CA GLY A 201 -2.85 13.64 8.84
C GLY A 201 -2.03 12.37 8.80
N ALA A 202 -2.72 11.23 8.77
CA ALA A 202 -2.14 9.89 8.81
C ALA A 202 -1.21 9.60 7.62
N LEU A 203 -0.28 8.67 7.86
CA LEU A 203 0.70 8.21 6.89
C LEU A 203 0.38 6.76 6.49
N ALA A 204 -0.36 6.59 5.39
CA ALA A 204 -0.90 5.29 5.00
C ALA A 204 0.09 4.40 4.21
N ALA A 205 1.08 5.00 3.55
CA ALA A 205 2.01 4.29 2.67
C ALA A 205 3.47 4.46 3.09
N THR A 206 4.32 3.63 2.48
CA THR A 206 5.77 3.66 2.64
C THR A 206 6.34 5.00 2.18
N PRO A 207 7.15 5.69 3.00
CA PRO A 207 7.93 6.84 2.56
C PRO A 207 8.87 6.47 1.42
N ALA A 208 8.99 7.32 0.41
CA ALA A 208 10.04 7.16 -0.58
C ALA A 208 11.34 7.78 -0.05
N LEU A 209 12.38 6.98 0.12
CA LEU A 209 13.71 7.43 0.56
C LEU A 209 14.60 7.68 -0.67
N ALA A 210 15.14 8.89 -0.80
CA ALA A 210 16.18 9.18 -1.79
C ALA A 210 17.18 10.22 -1.25
N ASP A 211 18.46 9.87 -1.30
CA ASP A 211 19.57 10.63 -0.72
C ASP A 211 19.30 11.00 0.76
N ALA A 212 19.27 12.30 1.08
CA ALA A 212 19.04 12.82 2.42
C ALA A 212 17.57 13.19 2.71
N ALA A 213 16.63 12.81 1.84
CA ALA A 213 15.22 13.18 1.96
C ALA A 213 14.28 11.96 1.94
N LEU A 214 13.19 12.07 2.70
CA LEU A 214 12.01 11.21 2.66
C LEU A 214 10.86 11.97 2.01
N TYR A 215 10.11 11.32 1.14
CA TYR A 215 8.92 11.87 0.53
C TYR A 215 7.69 11.14 1.03
N VAL A 216 6.79 11.88 1.67
CA VAL A 216 5.72 11.34 2.50
C VAL A 216 4.39 11.95 2.10
N GLY A 217 3.52 11.11 1.53
CA GLY A 217 2.12 11.46 1.31
C GLY A 217 1.32 11.41 2.61
N THR A 218 0.37 12.33 2.77
CA THR A 218 -0.50 12.37 3.95
C THR A 218 -1.98 12.37 3.59
N LEU A 219 -2.79 11.85 4.52
CA LEU A 219 -4.25 11.99 4.47
C LEU A 219 -4.74 13.40 4.85
N SER A 220 -3.82 14.38 4.95
CA SER A 220 -4.13 15.81 5.08
C SER A 220 -3.98 16.57 3.76
N ARG A 221 -3.97 15.87 2.62
CA ARG A 221 -3.86 16.45 1.27
C ARG A 221 -2.54 17.17 1.03
N SER A 222 -1.44 16.48 1.33
CA SER A 222 -0.11 17.04 1.09
C SER A 222 0.92 15.96 0.81
N LEU A 223 1.93 16.33 0.04
CA LEU A 223 3.20 15.62 -0.05
C LEU A 223 4.28 16.44 0.66
N TYR A 224 5.01 15.82 1.57
CA TYR A 224 6.14 16.43 2.28
C TYR A 224 7.46 15.88 1.78
N ALA A 225 8.48 16.73 1.69
CA ALA A 225 9.86 16.30 1.74
C ALA A 225 10.42 16.56 3.13
N VAL A 226 10.97 15.53 3.76
CA VAL A 226 11.45 15.54 5.14
C VAL A 226 12.93 15.18 5.16
N ASN A 227 13.72 15.94 5.93
CA ASN A 227 15.13 15.67 6.09
C ASN A 227 15.34 14.41 6.95
N THR A 228 16.06 13.44 6.38
CA THR A 228 16.33 12.13 6.99
C THR A 228 17.08 12.18 8.33
N SER A 229 17.85 13.25 8.58
CA SER A 229 18.72 13.37 9.74
C SER A 229 18.02 13.92 10.99
N ASN A 230 17.01 14.78 10.83
CA ASN A 230 16.37 15.50 11.93
C ASN A 230 14.83 15.52 11.86
N GLY A 231 14.21 15.01 10.80
CA GLY A 231 12.76 15.00 10.64
C GLY A 231 12.15 16.35 10.31
N GLU A 232 12.94 17.37 9.95
CA GLU A 232 12.42 18.69 9.58
C GLU A 232 11.93 18.74 8.13
N ASP A 233 10.96 19.61 7.86
CA ASP A 233 10.47 19.83 6.51
C ASP A 233 11.51 20.54 5.64
N ILE A 234 11.73 19.98 4.46
CA ILE A 234 12.46 20.64 3.38
C ILE A 234 11.46 21.50 2.58
N TRP A 235 10.33 20.91 2.21
CA TRP A 235 9.22 21.58 1.53
C TRP A 235 7.91 20.79 1.69
N VAL A 236 6.80 21.45 1.37
CA VAL A 236 5.45 20.87 1.35
C VAL A 236 4.77 21.24 0.04
N HIS A 237 4.07 20.28 -0.55
CA HIS A 237 3.22 20.46 -1.72
C HIS A 237 1.78 20.12 -1.35
N GLU A 238 0.87 21.08 -1.50
CA GLU A 238 -0.56 20.88 -1.25
C GLU A 238 -1.23 20.17 -2.42
N THR A 239 -2.13 19.23 -2.13
CA THR A 239 -2.83 18.43 -3.14
C THR A 239 -4.33 18.63 -3.04
N GLN A 240 -5.06 18.20 -4.06
CA GLN A 240 -6.51 18.25 -4.07
C GLN A 240 -7.10 17.19 -3.12
N GLY A 241 -6.69 15.94 -3.32
CA GLY A 241 -7.13 14.78 -2.54
C GLY A 241 -6.06 14.27 -1.57
N PHE A 242 -6.37 13.19 -0.87
CA PHE A 242 -5.42 12.51 0.02
C PHE A 242 -4.31 11.84 -0.80
N VAL A 243 -3.06 11.97 -0.36
CA VAL A 243 -1.94 11.24 -0.96
C VAL A 243 -1.81 9.91 -0.24
N TRP A 244 -2.37 8.87 -0.83
CA TRP A 244 -2.42 7.53 -0.23
C TRP A 244 -1.22 6.67 -0.58
N GLY A 245 -0.76 6.71 -1.85
CA GLY A 245 0.30 5.85 -2.36
C GLY A 245 1.70 6.37 -2.06
N THR A 246 2.70 5.50 -2.23
CA THR A 246 4.11 5.89 -2.17
C THR A 246 4.47 6.76 -3.38
N PRO A 247 5.17 7.89 -3.20
CA PRO A 247 5.67 8.69 -4.32
C PRO A 247 6.79 7.98 -5.09
N LEU A 248 6.78 8.07 -6.42
CA LEU A 248 7.89 7.63 -7.26
C LEU A 248 8.90 8.78 -7.42
N VAL A 249 10.15 8.56 -7.04
CA VAL A 249 11.20 9.59 -7.00
C VAL A 249 12.26 9.29 -8.06
N THR A 250 12.59 10.29 -8.89
CA THR A 250 13.72 10.27 -9.82
C THR A 250 14.83 11.22 -9.35
N ALA A 251 15.86 11.44 -10.17
CA ALA A 251 16.92 12.39 -9.84
C ALA A 251 16.39 13.82 -9.62
N ASP A 252 15.42 14.26 -10.43
CA ASP A 252 14.95 15.65 -10.50
C ASP A 252 13.44 15.81 -10.25
N ARG A 253 12.67 14.72 -10.24
CA ARG A 253 11.20 14.75 -10.20
C ARG A 253 10.62 13.78 -9.19
N ILE A 254 9.39 14.07 -8.78
CA ILE A 254 8.57 13.15 -7.99
C ILE A 254 7.21 13.05 -8.66
N TYR A 255 6.74 11.82 -8.82
CA TYR A 255 5.46 11.50 -9.40
C TYR A 255 4.59 10.79 -8.37
N PHE A 256 3.34 11.21 -8.24
CA PHE A 256 2.40 10.62 -7.29
C PHE A 256 0.97 10.95 -7.71
N GLY A 257 0.00 10.24 -7.14
CA GLY A 257 -1.41 10.53 -7.33
C GLY A 257 -2.13 10.76 -6.02
N ASP A 258 -3.34 11.30 -6.11
CA ASP A 258 -4.24 11.48 -4.99
C ASP A 258 -5.59 10.76 -5.18
N LEU A 259 -6.36 10.69 -4.10
CA LEU A 259 -7.68 10.04 -4.09
C LEU A 259 -8.78 10.83 -4.82
N ASP A 260 -8.49 12.03 -5.30
CA ASP A 260 -9.42 12.78 -6.16
C ASP A 260 -9.14 12.53 -7.66
N GLY A 261 -8.19 11.64 -7.97
CA GLY A 261 -7.83 11.27 -9.33
C GLY A 261 -6.91 12.30 -10.00
N VAL A 262 -6.11 13.03 -9.23
CA VAL A 262 -5.09 13.91 -9.78
C VAL A 262 -3.73 13.23 -9.70
N VAL A 263 -3.01 13.22 -10.82
CA VAL A 263 -1.62 12.77 -10.94
C VAL A 263 -0.73 14.00 -11.03
N TYR A 264 0.33 14.04 -10.22
CA TYR A 264 1.24 15.16 -10.11
C TYR A 264 2.64 14.77 -10.56
N CYS A 265 3.35 15.76 -11.10
CA CYS A 265 4.80 15.77 -11.18
C CYS A 265 5.31 17.05 -10.53
N VAL A 266 6.16 16.91 -9.52
CA VAL A 266 6.77 18.04 -8.82
C VAL A 266 8.28 17.98 -8.93
N ASN A 267 8.93 19.13 -8.85
CA ASN A 267 10.38 19.21 -8.76
C ASN A 267 10.84 18.63 -7.43
N ARG A 268 11.79 17.69 -7.47
CA ARG A 268 12.27 16.97 -6.28
C ARG A 268 12.89 17.89 -5.21
N SER A 269 13.59 18.93 -5.64
CA SER A 269 14.35 19.82 -4.74
C SER A 269 13.50 20.90 -4.09
N SER A 270 12.45 21.38 -4.76
CA SER A 270 11.64 22.51 -4.32
C SER A 270 10.18 22.17 -4.00
N GLY A 271 9.68 21.01 -4.43
CA GLY A 271 8.26 20.66 -4.34
C GLY A 271 7.35 21.44 -5.29
N SER A 272 7.90 22.29 -6.15
CA SER A 272 7.10 23.08 -7.10
C SER A 272 6.46 22.19 -8.16
N GLU A 273 5.17 22.39 -8.42
CA GLU A 273 4.46 21.70 -9.50
C GLU A 273 5.16 21.93 -10.85
N ILE A 274 5.43 20.84 -11.57
CA ILE A 274 5.88 20.89 -12.97
C ILE A 274 4.67 20.70 -13.87
N TRP A 275 3.86 19.68 -13.59
CA TRP A 275 2.59 19.45 -14.24
C TRP A 275 1.65 18.66 -13.32
N ARG A 276 0.36 18.72 -13.62
CA ARG A 276 -0.65 17.80 -13.09
C ARG A 276 -1.62 17.37 -14.19
N ALA A 277 -2.19 16.18 -14.04
CA ALA A 277 -3.16 15.60 -14.96
C ALA A 277 -4.31 14.95 -14.18
N THR A 278 -5.47 14.85 -14.79
CA THR A 278 -6.62 14.15 -14.22
C THR A 278 -6.70 12.73 -14.79
N SER A 279 -6.83 11.74 -13.91
CA SER A 279 -7.16 10.35 -14.22
C SER A 279 -8.62 10.06 -13.94
N SER A 280 -9.14 8.93 -14.44
CA SER A 280 -10.48 8.48 -14.10
C SER A 280 -10.43 7.68 -12.81
N GLY A 281 -10.94 8.21 -11.70
CA GLY A 281 -10.97 7.51 -10.40
C GLY A 281 -9.73 7.76 -9.54
N SER A 282 -9.76 7.23 -8.32
CA SER A 282 -8.76 7.53 -7.28
C SER A 282 -7.42 6.84 -7.59
N VAL A 283 -6.31 7.56 -7.47
CA VAL A 283 -4.98 6.98 -7.61
C VAL A 283 -4.45 6.59 -6.24
N ARG A 284 -4.52 5.29 -5.93
CA ARG A 284 -4.05 4.72 -4.65
C ARG A 284 -2.64 4.13 -4.72
N GLY A 285 -2.29 3.55 -5.86
CA GLY A 285 -1.03 2.84 -6.07
C GLY A 285 0.14 3.77 -6.35
N THR A 286 1.35 3.24 -6.20
CA THR A 286 2.59 3.91 -6.57
C THR A 286 2.69 3.98 -8.09
N PRO A 287 2.94 5.15 -8.71
CA PRO A 287 3.17 5.23 -10.15
C PRO A 287 4.40 4.41 -10.59
N ALA A 288 4.42 3.96 -11.84
CA ALA A 288 5.59 3.34 -12.47
C ALA A 288 6.13 4.24 -13.58
N LEU A 289 7.45 4.27 -13.76
CA LEU A 289 8.12 5.04 -14.81
C LEU A 289 9.06 4.15 -15.58
N ASP A 290 8.96 4.19 -16.91
CA ASP A 290 9.94 3.60 -17.82
C ASP A 290 10.12 4.52 -19.03
N GLY A 291 11.36 4.97 -19.27
CA GLY A 291 11.68 5.97 -20.28
C GLY A 291 10.86 7.25 -20.13
N ASP A 292 10.06 7.56 -21.16
CA ASP A 292 9.22 8.76 -21.23
C ASP A 292 7.77 8.52 -20.79
N LYS A 293 7.44 7.33 -20.27
CA LYS A 293 6.07 6.96 -19.89
C LYS A 293 5.91 6.78 -18.39
N LEU A 294 4.92 7.46 -17.84
CA LEU A 294 4.44 7.28 -16.48
C LEU A 294 3.13 6.49 -16.51
N PHE A 295 3.04 5.44 -15.70
CA PHE A 295 1.85 4.61 -15.55
C PHE A 295 1.24 4.76 -14.17
N VAL A 296 -0.08 4.87 -14.11
CA VAL A 296 -0.85 4.84 -12.87
C VAL A 296 -2.05 3.92 -13.04
N VAL A 297 -2.51 3.36 -11.93
CA VAL A 297 -3.77 2.62 -11.86
C VAL A 297 -4.73 3.34 -10.93
N THR A 298 -6.02 3.17 -11.21
CA THR A 298 -7.09 3.78 -10.44
C THR A 298 -8.04 2.73 -9.88
N ASP A 299 -8.74 3.08 -8.79
CA ASP A 299 -9.63 2.18 -8.06
C ASP A 299 -10.90 1.77 -8.83
N ASN A 300 -11.21 2.44 -9.94
CA ASN A 300 -12.24 2.03 -10.89
C ASN A 300 -11.70 1.09 -11.98
N GLY A 301 -10.47 0.60 -11.84
CA GLY A 301 -9.90 -0.44 -12.69
C GLY A 301 -9.32 0.05 -14.02
N PHE A 302 -9.04 1.35 -14.14
CA PHE A 302 -8.32 1.89 -15.29
C PHE A 302 -6.80 1.86 -15.07
N VAL A 303 -6.10 1.60 -16.16
CA VAL A 303 -4.66 1.81 -16.31
C VAL A 303 -4.47 3.01 -17.23
N HIS A 304 -3.72 4.00 -16.77
CA HIS A 304 -3.42 5.20 -17.53
C HIS A 304 -1.92 5.28 -17.80
N ALA A 305 -1.56 5.64 -19.04
CA ALA A 305 -0.22 6.03 -19.41
C ALA A 305 -0.18 7.51 -19.77
N PHE A 306 0.82 8.22 -19.25
CA PHE A 306 1.09 9.63 -19.51
C PHE A 306 2.51 9.79 -20.04
N ASN A 307 2.76 10.83 -20.83
CA ASN A 307 4.12 11.28 -21.05
C ASN A 307 4.67 11.85 -19.74
N ALA A 308 5.77 11.29 -19.24
CA ALA A 308 6.35 11.64 -17.95
C ALA A 308 6.89 13.09 -17.89
N GLY A 309 7.26 13.67 -19.03
CA GLY A 309 7.78 15.02 -19.11
C GLY A 309 6.71 16.11 -19.03
N SER A 310 5.54 15.86 -19.64
CA SER A 310 4.48 16.85 -19.84
C SER A 310 3.16 16.54 -19.11
N GLY A 311 2.94 15.31 -18.67
CA GLY A 311 1.66 14.85 -18.12
C GLY A 311 0.57 14.64 -19.17
N THR A 312 0.88 14.73 -20.47
CA THR A 312 -0.12 14.52 -21.52
C THR A 312 -0.52 13.05 -21.60
N PRO A 313 -1.83 12.71 -21.69
CA PRO A 313 -2.27 11.33 -21.83
C PRO A 313 -1.70 10.66 -23.09
N ALA A 314 -1.16 9.45 -22.94
CA ALA A 314 -0.70 8.62 -24.04
C ALA A 314 -1.76 7.58 -24.42
N TRP A 315 -2.24 6.82 -23.44
CA TRP A 315 -3.36 5.88 -23.60
C TRP A 315 -4.02 5.60 -22.25
N GLN A 316 -5.23 5.03 -22.30
CA GLN A 316 -5.91 4.49 -21.13
C GLN A 316 -6.63 3.20 -21.51
N LEU A 317 -6.77 2.30 -20.54
CA LEU A 317 -7.44 1.02 -20.70
C LEU A 317 -8.21 0.67 -19.43
N GLU A 318 -9.46 0.24 -19.56
CA GLU A 318 -10.16 -0.46 -18.49
C GLU A 318 -9.74 -1.93 -18.51
N LEU A 319 -8.93 -2.33 -17.52
CA LEU A 319 -8.33 -3.66 -17.47
C LEU A 319 -9.24 -4.60 -16.70
N ASP A 320 -9.84 -5.64 -17.28
CA ASP A 320 -10.83 -6.54 -16.61
C ASP A 320 -12.18 -5.86 -16.27
N PRO A 321 -12.91 -5.36 -17.29
CA PRO A 321 -14.18 -4.63 -17.10
C PRO A 321 -15.32 -5.48 -16.49
N LYS A 322 -15.17 -6.80 -16.41
CA LYS A 322 -16.19 -7.69 -15.85
C LYS A 322 -16.18 -7.72 -14.33
N ASN A 323 -15.04 -7.39 -13.71
CA ASN A 323 -14.87 -7.40 -12.25
C ASN A 323 -14.66 -5.97 -11.74
N ALA A 324 -15.71 -5.16 -11.77
CA ALA A 324 -15.67 -3.73 -11.40
C ALA A 324 -15.18 -3.46 -9.96
N GLU A 325 -15.26 -4.46 -9.06
CA GLU A 325 -14.79 -4.35 -7.66
C GLU A 325 -13.34 -4.81 -7.45
N ARG A 326 -12.62 -5.16 -8.51
CA ARG A 326 -11.20 -5.55 -8.42
C ARG A 326 -10.36 -4.38 -7.95
N LEU A 327 -9.25 -4.69 -7.29
CA LEU A 327 -8.28 -3.68 -6.90
C LEU A 327 -7.02 -3.88 -7.73
N LEU A 328 -6.67 -2.85 -8.49
CA LEU A 328 -5.40 -2.77 -9.19
C LEU A 328 -4.37 -2.15 -8.25
N ASP A 329 -3.21 -2.80 -8.12
CA ASP A 329 -2.11 -2.28 -7.30
C ASP A 329 -1.09 -1.51 -8.16
N SER A 330 -0.10 -0.95 -7.47
CA SER A 330 1.09 -0.29 -7.97
C SER A 330 1.66 -1.01 -9.21
N PRO A 331 1.58 -0.39 -10.40
CA PRO A 331 2.19 -0.94 -11.61
C PRO A 331 3.69 -1.16 -11.44
N ILE A 332 4.23 -2.11 -12.21
CA ILE A 332 5.68 -2.22 -12.43
C ILE A 332 5.94 -2.08 -13.92
N ALA A 333 6.77 -1.13 -14.31
CA ALA A 333 7.21 -0.96 -15.70
C ALA A 333 8.65 -1.44 -15.84
N ALA A 334 8.88 -2.47 -16.68
CA ALA A 334 10.22 -2.93 -17.01
C ALA A 334 10.25 -3.73 -18.32
N ASN A 335 11.35 -3.60 -19.06
CA ASN A 335 11.63 -4.38 -20.28
C ASN A 335 10.51 -4.27 -21.34
N GLY A 336 9.88 -3.10 -21.47
CA GLY A 336 8.77 -2.88 -22.41
C GLY A 336 7.42 -3.46 -21.98
N LEU A 337 7.36 -4.10 -20.81
CA LEU A 337 6.14 -4.62 -20.21
C LEU A 337 5.72 -3.81 -18.97
N LEU A 338 4.42 -3.77 -18.75
CA LEU A 338 3.76 -3.19 -17.60
C LEU A 338 3.02 -4.31 -16.86
N TYR A 339 3.43 -4.58 -15.63
CA TYR A 339 2.84 -5.63 -14.79
C TYR A 339 1.86 -5.01 -13.80
N ILE A 340 0.62 -5.49 -13.80
CA ILE A 340 -0.45 -5.04 -12.92
C ILE A 340 -0.97 -6.24 -12.13
N SER A 341 -0.80 -6.23 -10.80
CA SER A 341 -1.48 -7.20 -9.94
C SER A 341 -2.93 -6.79 -9.75
N ALA A 342 -3.81 -7.78 -9.72
CA ALA A 342 -5.23 -7.58 -9.48
C ALA A 342 -5.71 -8.48 -8.34
N TYR A 343 -6.37 -7.88 -7.36
CA TYR A 343 -7.10 -8.60 -6.32
C TYR A 343 -8.56 -8.75 -6.74
N ASN A 344 -9.12 -9.96 -6.58
CA ASN A 344 -10.48 -10.32 -7.03
C ASN A 344 -10.74 -10.13 -8.55
N GLY A 345 -9.70 -10.11 -9.38
CA GLY A 345 -9.83 -10.07 -10.85
C GLY A 345 -9.89 -11.45 -11.50
N GLU A 346 -10.12 -11.51 -12.82
CA GLU A 346 -10.06 -12.76 -13.60
C GLU A 346 -8.67 -13.41 -13.54
N HIS A 347 -7.62 -12.61 -13.33
CA HIS A 347 -6.21 -13.00 -13.28
C HIS A 347 -5.51 -12.30 -12.11
N LEU A 348 -4.50 -12.96 -11.50
CA LEU A 348 -3.72 -12.37 -10.40
C LEU A 348 -2.70 -11.33 -10.91
N LEU A 349 -2.24 -11.50 -12.15
CA LEU A 349 -1.26 -10.63 -12.78
C LEU A 349 -1.57 -10.48 -14.27
N TYR A 350 -1.49 -9.25 -14.75
CA TYR A 350 -1.53 -8.92 -16.18
C TYR A 350 -0.18 -8.34 -16.58
N ALA A 351 0.37 -8.78 -17.71
CA ALA A 351 1.49 -8.11 -18.36
C ALA A 351 1.00 -7.46 -19.65
N LEU A 352 1.13 -6.15 -19.73
CA LEU A 352 0.68 -5.32 -20.85
C LEU A 352 1.88 -4.75 -21.59
N LEU A 353 1.76 -4.54 -22.89
CA LEU A 353 2.74 -3.76 -23.65
C LEU A 353 2.67 -2.30 -23.24
N GLN A 354 3.79 -1.71 -22.83
CA GLN A 354 3.85 -0.32 -22.36
C GLN A 354 3.39 0.71 -23.39
N ASP A 355 3.59 0.44 -24.68
CA ASP A 355 3.23 1.36 -25.76
C ASP A 355 1.74 1.41 -26.09
N SER A 356 1.01 0.32 -25.82
CA SER A 356 -0.37 0.16 -26.30
C SER A 356 -1.38 -0.28 -25.24
N GLY A 357 -0.92 -0.70 -24.06
CA GLY A 357 -1.76 -1.33 -23.04
C GLY A 357 -2.28 -2.72 -23.43
N THR A 358 -1.91 -3.25 -24.60
CA THR A 358 -2.39 -4.57 -25.07
C THR A 358 -1.78 -5.67 -24.22
N THR A 359 -2.60 -6.62 -23.76
CA THR A 359 -2.13 -7.76 -22.98
C THR A 359 -1.16 -8.63 -23.77
N SER A 360 0.04 -8.81 -23.22
CA SER A 360 1.05 -9.74 -23.72
C SER A 360 0.80 -11.14 -23.14
N TRP A 361 0.61 -11.24 -21.83
CA TRP A 361 0.28 -12.47 -21.12
C TRP A 361 -0.42 -12.15 -19.78
N PHE A 362 -1.01 -13.16 -19.15
CA PHE A 362 -1.59 -13.06 -17.81
C PHE A 362 -1.25 -14.30 -16.97
N PHE A 363 -1.31 -14.16 -15.65
CA PHE A 363 -1.17 -15.25 -14.70
C PHE A 363 -2.53 -15.55 -14.04
N PRO A 364 -3.08 -16.76 -14.19
CA PRO A 364 -4.41 -17.09 -13.71
C PRO A 364 -4.47 -17.16 -12.17
N PRO A 365 -5.66 -17.06 -11.57
CA PRO A 365 -5.86 -17.38 -10.16
C PRO A 365 -5.64 -18.87 -9.91
N LEU A 366 -5.46 -19.22 -8.64
CA LEU A 366 -5.51 -20.61 -8.23
C LEU A 366 -6.92 -21.15 -8.48
N THR A 367 -7.03 -22.22 -9.26
CA THR A 367 -8.26 -23.01 -9.35
C THR A 367 -8.44 -23.78 -8.05
N GLU A 368 -9.63 -23.66 -7.43
CA GLU A 368 -10.02 -24.48 -6.28
C GLU A 368 -9.97 -25.99 -6.56
#